data_AF-A0A1I8PYV1-F1
#
_entry.id   AF-A0A1I8PYV1-F1
#
_cell.length_a   1.000
_cell.length_b   1.000
_cell.length_c   1.000
_cell.angle_alpha   90.00
_cell.angle_beta   90.00
_cell.angle_gamma   90.00
#
_symmetry.space_group_name_H-M   'P 1'
#
loop_
_entity.id
_entity.type
_entity.pdbx_description
1 polymer ?
#
loop_
_entity_poly.entity_id
_entity_poly.type
_entity_poly.pdbx_seq_one_letter_code
_entity_poly.pdbx_strand_id
1 'polypeptide(L)'
;MIISPFKWTLLLVAIIAVQPILSTAVPESNEISDLQQSKRYKLVAFAFENLHRSLWPEELYPAMKNYLNDVKKWSDHDEMLQQSQYYVKIQQTLKTCLDLLEELSNHPFNCSQETALKAKHDTLKALFKSVESERCQQMWASKYLDFTLQMRTILRKSADKFYILLTAAVAAYDKSLDEVEEYEEVDILRWNERFIKETDFSRKQLLTIEFMGLFPDERNILESDCKIQYTNFL
;
A
#
# COMPACT_ATOMS: atom_id res chain seq x y z
N MET A 1 0.26 63.35 -32.72
CA MET A 1 1.49 62.56 -32.49
C MET A 1 1.16 61.58 -31.37
N ILE A 2 0.80 60.31 -31.63
CA ILE A 2 1.69 59.17 -31.99
C ILE A 2 3.01 59.32 -31.20
N ILE A 3 3.31 58.51 -30.17
CA ILE A 3 3.74 57.10 -30.25
C ILE A 3 3.44 56.35 -28.94
N SER A 4 2.76 55.20 -29.09
CA SER A 4 2.90 53.86 -28.47
C SER A 4 3.28 53.64 -26.97
N PRO A 5 2.63 52.67 -26.28
CA PRO A 5 2.99 52.23 -24.94
C PRO A 5 4.13 51.19 -24.96
N PHE A 6 5.19 51.44 -24.21
CA PHE A 6 6.26 50.45 -24.02
C PHE A 6 5.92 49.46 -22.91
N LYS A 7 6.08 48.19 -23.29
CA LYS A 7 5.78 46.98 -22.56
C LYS A 7 6.85 46.65 -21.52
N TRP A 8 6.38 46.15 -20.37
CA TRP A 8 6.89 45.01 -19.58
C TRP A 8 8.37 44.97 -19.19
N THR A 9 8.64 44.89 -17.87
CA THR A 9 9.13 43.65 -17.23
C THR A 9 9.21 43.81 -15.71
N LEU A 10 8.33 43.10 -14.99
CA LEU A 10 8.53 42.75 -13.58
C LEU A 10 9.65 41.71 -13.53
N LEU A 11 10.70 42.00 -12.77
CA LEU A 11 11.78 41.06 -12.48
C LEU A 11 11.28 40.07 -11.43
N LEU A 12 10.77 38.93 -11.87
CA LEU A 12 10.52 37.75 -11.03
C LEU A 12 11.87 37.07 -10.80
N VAL A 13 12.45 37.26 -9.61
CA VAL A 13 13.57 36.43 -9.14
C VAL A 13 12.99 35.07 -8.77
N ALA A 14 13.06 34.13 -9.71
CA ALA A 14 12.89 32.73 -9.42
C ALA A 14 14.16 32.25 -8.68
N ILE A 15 14.03 31.98 -7.38
CA ILE A 15 15.02 31.18 -6.66
C ILE A 15 14.89 29.76 -7.23
N ILE A 16 15.74 29.44 -8.21
CA ILE A 16 15.99 28.04 -8.57
C ILE A 16 16.72 27.46 -7.37
N ALA A 17 16.00 26.75 -6.51
CA ALA A 17 16.60 25.76 -5.66
C ALA A 17 17.19 24.70 -6.61
N VAL A 18 18.49 24.85 -6.90
CA VAL A 18 19.28 23.78 -7.47
C VAL A 18 19.27 22.68 -6.42
N GLN A 19 18.32 21.75 -6.52
CA GLN A 19 18.50 20.46 -5.89
C GLN A 19 19.76 19.88 -6.52
N PRO A 20 20.79 19.52 -5.72
CA PRO A 20 21.81 18.66 -6.28
C PRO A 20 21.08 17.42 -6.77
N ILE A 21 21.20 17.15 -8.07
CA ILE A 21 20.91 15.84 -8.61
C ILE A 21 21.87 14.93 -7.86
N LEU A 22 21.39 14.28 -6.80
CA LEU A 22 22.03 13.10 -6.28
C LEU A 22 21.98 12.13 -7.44
N SER A 23 23.11 12.00 -8.13
CA SER A 23 23.34 10.93 -9.06
C SER A 23 23.20 9.65 -8.26
N THR A 24 22.02 9.05 -8.26
CA THR A 24 21.85 7.65 -7.83
C THR A 24 22.58 6.85 -8.89
N ALA A 25 23.88 6.64 -8.68
CA ALA A 25 24.61 5.61 -9.39
C ALA A 25 23.78 4.33 -9.22
N VAL A 26 23.32 3.76 -10.33
CA VAL A 26 22.72 2.43 -10.31
C VAL A 26 23.86 1.51 -9.88
N PRO A 27 23.78 0.86 -8.71
CA PRO A 27 24.88 0.03 -8.22
C PRO A 27 25.19 -1.06 -9.25
N GLU A 28 26.48 -1.33 -9.47
CA GLU A 28 26.90 -2.35 -10.44
C GLU A 28 26.38 -3.74 -10.00
N SER A 29 26.21 -4.69 -10.92
CA SER A 29 25.58 -5.99 -10.62
C SER A 29 26.23 -6.77 -9.48
N ASN A 30 27.52 -6.53 -9.23
CA ASN A 30 28.27 -7.13 -8.13
C ASN A 30 27.91 -6.49 -6.78
N GLU A 31 27.76 -5.17 -6.73
CA GLU A 31 27.36 -4.43 -5.52
C GLU A 31 25.94 -4.77 -5.08
N ILE A 32 25.03 -4.98 -6.04
CA ILE A 32 23.66 -5.47 -5.77
C ILE A 32 23.71 -6.86 -5.14
N SER A 33 24.55 -7.76 -5.67
CA SER A 33 24.68 -9.12 -5.16
C SER A 33 25.24 -9.16 -3.74
N ASP A 34 26.24 -8.32 -3.46
CA ASP A 34 26.85 -8.22 -2.12
C ASP A 34 25.85 -7.64 -1.11
N LEU A 35 25.10 -6.59 -1.50
CA LEU A 35 24.05 -6.01 -0.67
C LEU A 35 22.97 -7.04 -0.32
N GLN A 36 22.51 -7.82 -1.30
CA GLN A 36 21.48 -8.86 -1.11
C GLN A 36 21.90 -9.98 -0.16
N GLN A 37 23.21 -10.20 0.01
CA GLN A 37 23.73 -11.23 0.92
C GLN A 37 23.91 -10.72 2.37
N SER A 38 23.88 -9.41 2.59
CA SER A 38 24.06 -8.79 3.91
C SER A 38 22.99 -9.21 4.91
N LYS A 39 23.34 -9.22 6.21
CA LYS A 39 22.38 -9.48 7.29
C LYS A 39 21.25 -8.44 7.28
N ARG A 40 21.61 -7.18 7.02
CA ARG A 40 20.70 -6.04 6.95
C ARG A 40 19.64 -6.21 5.85
N TYR A 41 20.07 -6.56 4.64
CA TYR A 41 19.15 -6.87 3.54
C TYR A 41 18.22 -8.04 3.86
N LYS A 42 18.74 -9.13 4.43
CA LYS A 42 17.92 -10.29 4.81
C LYS A 42 16.83 -9.93 5.82
N LEU A 43 17.13 -9.05 6.77
CA LEU A 43 16.15 -8.56 7.75
C LEU A 43 15.03 -7.77 7.07
N VAL A 44 15.37 -6.77 6.24
CA VAL A 44 14.35 -5.94 5.58
C VAL A 44 13.59 -6.72 4.49
N ALA A 45 14.23 -7.63 3.78
CA ALA A 45 13.56 -8.51 2.82
C ALA A 45 12.51 -9.39 3.52
N PHE A 46 12.86 -9.98 4.68
CA PHE A 46 11.91 -10.71 5.51
C PHE A 46 10.75 -9.82 5.96
N ALA A 47 11.05 -8.62 6.47
CA ALA A 47 10.03 -7.68 6.92
C ALA A 47 9.10 -7.25 5.77
N PHE A 48 9.66 -6.97 4.60
CA PHE A 48 8.94 -6.57 3.40
C PHE A 48 7.96 -7.65 2.94
N GLU A 49 8.43 -8.90 2.80
CA GLU A 49 7.57 -10.02 2.38
C GLU A 49 6.45 -10.28 3.39
N ASN A 50 6.77 -10.32 4.68
CA ASN A 50 5.77 -10.58 5.72
C ASN A 50 4.80 -9.41 5.90
N LEU A 51 5.26 -8.17 5.70
CA LEU A 51 4.39 -7.02 5.66
C LEU A 51 3.42 -7.12 4.48
N HIS A 52 3.90 -7.44 3.28
CA HIS A 52 3.06 -7.63 2.10
C HIS A 52 1.96 -8.67 2.34
N ARG A 53 2.33 -9.84 2.85
CA ARG A 53 1.39 -10.90 3.27
C ARG A 53 0.41 -10.42 4.34
N SER A 54 0.84 -9.52 5.23
CA SER A 54 -0.04 -8.98 6.27
C SER A 54 -1.12 -8.05 5.72
N LEU A 55 -0.83 -7.35 4.63
CA LEU A 55 -1.75 -6.44 3.93
C LEU A 55 -2.72 -7.17 3.01
N TRP A 56 -2.30 -8.33 2.49
CA TRP A 56 -3.09 -9.22 1.64
C TRP A 56 -3.21 -10.63 2.26
N PRO A 57 -3.77 -10.77 3.47
CA PRO A 57 -3.93 -12.08 4.07
C PRO A 57 -4.90 -12.94 3.26
N GLU A 58 -4.69 -14.24 3.20
CA GLU A 58 -5.50 -15.16 2.38
C GLU A 58 -7.00 -15.08 2.70
N GLU A 59 -7.36 -14.79 3.96
CA GLU A 59 -8.75 -14.62 4.39
C GLU A 59 -9.45 -13.39 3.75
N LEU A 60 -8.70 -12.44 3.19
CA LEU A 60 -9.24 -11.24 2.54
C LEU A 60 -9.92 -11.58 1.20
N TYR A 61 -9.36 -12.50 0.41
CA TYR A 61 -9.87 -12.84 -0.92
C TYR A 61 -11.32 -13.36 -0.91
N PRO A 62 -11.69 -14.39 -0.11
CA PRO A 62 -13.07 -14.87 -0.09
C PRO A 62 -14.05 -13.82 0.45
N ALA A 63 -13.63 -13.00 1.42
CA ALA A 63 -14.49 -11.95 1.96
C ALA A 63 -14.76 -10.83 0.93
N MET A 64 -13.73 -10.41 0.18
CA MET A 64 -13.88 -9.44 -0.90
C MET A 64 -14.72 -9.99 -2.06
N LYS A 65 -14.56 -11.29 -2.38
CA LYS A 65 -15.38 -11.98 -3.39
C LYS A 65 -16.86 -12.00 -2.99
N ASN A 66 -17.16 -12.32 -1.74
CA ASN A 66 -18.54 -12.31 -1.22
C ASN A 66 -19.16 -10.91 -1.32
N TYR A 67 -18.44 -9.89 -0.86
CA TYR A 67 -18.87 -8.49 -0.98
C TYR A 67 -19.18 -8.09 -2.43
N LEU A 68 -18.28 -8.36 -3.37
CA LEU A 68 -18.48 -7.97 -4.77
C LEU A 68 -19.62 -8.75 -5.43
N ASN A 69 -19.79 -10.03 -5.10
CA ASN A 69 -20.94 -10.81 -5.55
C ASN A 69 -22.27 -10.27 -5.00
N ASP A 70 -22.30 -9.84 -3.75
CA ASP A 70 -23.49 -9.23 -3.14
C ASP A 70 -23.82 -7.87 -3.75
N VAL A 71 -22.80 -7.05 -4.05
CA VAL A 71 -22.98 -5.80 -4.79
C VAL A 71 -23.48 -6.09 -6.20
N LYS A 72 -22.88 -7.07 -6.89
CA LYS A 72 -23.32 -7.48 -8.22
C LYS A 72 -24.78 -7.92 -8.22
N LYS A 73 -25.15 -8.87 -7.35
CA LYS A 73 -26.52 -9.37 -7.24
C LYS A 73 -27.50 -8.25 -6.96
N TRP A 74 -27.20 -7.34 -6.04
CA TRP A 74 -28.06 -6.18 -5.78
C TRP A 74 -28.18 -5.28 -7.02
N SER A 75 -27.06 -4.95 -7.65
CA SER A 75 -27.05 -4.06 -8.81
C SER A 75 -27.82 -4.61 -10.01
N ASP A 76 -27.87 -5.93 -10.16
CA ASP A 76 -28.64 -6.61 -11.21
C ASP A 76 -30.16 -6.53 -10.99
N HIS A 77 -30.63 -6.13 -9.80
CA HIS A 77 -32.07 -6.06 -9.45
C HIS A 77 -32.54 -4.64 -9.08
N ASP A 78 -31.65 -3.66 -8.97
CA ASP A 78 -31.99 -2.29 -8.59
C ASP A 78 -32.36 -1.46 -9.82
N GLU A 79 -33.66 -1.21 -10.02
CA GLU A 79 -34.18 -0.50 -11.20
C GLU A 79 -33.60 0.91 -11.38
N MET A 80 -33.40 1.64 -10.28
CA MET A 80 -32.85 3.00 -10.30
C MET A 80 -31.40 2.98 -10.76
N LEU A 81 -30.62 2.01 -10.28
CA LEU A 81 -29.24 1.84 -10.72
C LEU A 81 -29.17 1.41 -12.18
N GLN A 82 -30.05 0.52 -12.65
CA GLN A 82 -30.10 0.10 -14.05
C GLN A 82 -30.38 1.24 -15.03
N GLN A 83 -31.13 2.25 -14.59
CA GLN A 83 -31.42 3.46 -15.37
C GLN A 83 -30.27 4.49 -15.33
N SER A 84 -29.30 4.34 -14.43
CA SER A 84 -28.17 5.26 -14.35
C SER A 84 -27.22 5.09 -15.55
N GLN A 85 -26.70 6.21 -16.04
CA GLN A 85 -25.66 6.23 -17.08
C GLN A 85 -24.39 5.44 -16.69
N TYR A 86 -24.16 5.21 -15.39
CA TYR A 86 -23.00 4.48 -14.90
C TYR A 86 -23.19 2.96 -14.86
N TYR A 87 -24.40 2.44 -15.05
CA TYR A 87 -24.74 1.03 -14.83
C TYR A 87 -23.81 0.05 -15.57
N VAL A 88 -23.64 0.25 -16.88
CA VAL A 88 -22.81 -0.62 -17.72
C VAL A 88 -21.36 -0.65 -17.23
N LYS A 89 -20.82 0.52 -16.87
CA LYS A 89 -19.45 0.65 -16.38
C LYS A 89 -19.27 0.02 -14.99
N ILE A 90 -20.29 0.11 -14.14
CA ILE A 90 -20.33 -0.57 -12.84
C ILE A 90 -20.29 -2.09 -13.03
N GLN A 91 -21.15 -2.65 -13.92
CA GLN A 91 -21.16 -4.10 -14.20
C GLN A 91 -19.83 -4.59 -14.75
N GLN A 92 -19.22 -3.85 -15.68
CA GLN A 92 -17.90 -4.18 -16.22
C GLN A 92 -16.82 -4.15 -15.14
N THR A 93 -16.81 -3.11 -14.30
CA THR A 93 -15.82 -2.97 -13.22
C THR A 93 -15.98 -4.07 -12.17
N LEU A 94 -17.21 -4.42 -11.79
CA LEU A 94 -17.51 -5.54 -10.89
C LEU A 94 -16.97 -6.86 -11.45
N LYS A 95 -17.24 -7.15 -12.72
CA LYS A 95 -16.72 -8.34 -13.40
C LYS A 95 -15.20 -8.38 -13.35
N THR A 96 -14.52 -7.29 -13.74
CA THR A 96 -13.05 -7.23 -13.69
C THR A 96 -12.51 -7.45 -12.29
N CYS A 97 -13.12 -6.88 -11.25
CA CYS A 97 -12.69 -7.14 -9.86
C CYS A 97 -12.86 -8.62 -9.48
N LEU A 98 -13.95 -9.26 -9.90
CA LEU A 98 -14.20 -10.68 -9.62
C LEU A 98 -13.22 -11.58 -10.37
N ASP A 99 -12.93 -11.31 -11.64
CA ASP A 99 -11.95 -12.03 -12.44
C ASP A 99 -10.54 -11.92 -11.81
N LEU A 100 -10.13 -10.71 -11.41
CA LEU A 100 -8.85 -10.49 -10.70
C LEU A 100 -8.78 -11.24 -9.36
N LEU A 101 -9.87 -11.29 -8.59
CA LEU A 101 -9.93 -12.04 -7.35
C LEU A 101 -9.84 -13.55 -7.56
N GLU A 102 -10.41 -14.07 -8.64
CA GLU A 102 -10.29 -15.47 -9.00
C GLU A 102 -8.84 -15.82 -9.34
N GLU A 103 -8.16 -14.99 -10.12
CA GLU A 103 -6.73 -15.13 -10.39
C GLU A 103 -5.89 -15.09 -9.11
N LEU A 104 -6.13 -14.09 -8.24
CA LEU A 104 -5.43 -13.95 -6.96
C LEU A 104 -5.73 -15.09 -5.97
N SER A 105 -6.89 -15.73 -6.07
CA SER A 105 -7.19 -16.92 -5.27
C SER A 105 -6.34 -18.13 -5.70
N ASN A 106 -5.97 -18.20 -6.99
CA ASN A 106 -5.10 -19.26 -7.53
C ASN A 106 -3.61 -18.91 -7.38
N HIS A 107 -3.28 -17.63 -7.43
CA HIS A 107 -1.93 -17.08 -7.34
C HIS A 107 -1.87 -15.96 -6.29
N PRO A 108 -1.96 -16.29 -5.00
CA PRO A 108 -1.91 -15.28 -3.94
C PRO A 108 -0.57 -14.55 -3.97
N PHE A 109 -0.58 -13.30 -3.51
CA PHE A 109 0.61 -12.44 -3.43
C PHE A 109 1.16 -11.95 -4.79
N ASN A 110 0.37 -12.04 -5.87
CA ASN A 110 0.71 -11.38 -7.13
C ASN A 110 0.48 -9.86 -7.02
N CYS A 111 1.55 -9.12 -6.72
CA CYS A 111 1.47 -7.69 -6.46
C CYS A 111 0.87 -6.85 -7.61
N SER A 112 1.12 -7.24 -8.87
CA SER A 112 0.54 -6.56 -10.02
C SER A 112 -0.99 -6.72 -10.04
N GLN A 113 -1.48 -7.94 -9.82
CA GLN A 113 -2.92 -8.22 -9.76
C GLN A 113 -3.58 -7.58 -8.54
N GLU A 114 -2.95 -7.60 -7.38
CA GLU A 114 -3.43 -6.92 -6.16
C GLU A 114 -3.56 -5.40 -6.37
N THR A 115 -2.55 -4.80 -7.01
CA THR A 115 -2.56 -3.37 -7.37
C THR A 115 -3.68 -3.07 -8.35
N ALA A 116 -3.85 -3.90 -9.38
CA ALA A 116 -4.93 -3.77 -10.35
C ALA A 116 -6.31 -3.90 -9.68
N LEU A 117 -6.47 -4.86 -8.76
CA LEU A 117 -7.70 -5.08 -8.01
C LEU A 117 -8.03 -3.87 -7.15
N LYS A 118 -7.07 -3.32 -6.42
CA LYS A 118 -7.24 -2.10 -5.62
C LYS A 118 -7.70 -0.93 -6.50
N ALA A 119 -7.03 -0.68 -7.61
CA ALA A 119 -7.35 0.41 -8.53
C ALA A 119 -8.76 0.26 -9.14
N LYS A 120 -9.14 -0.96 -9.53
CA LYS A 120 -10.49 -1.24 -10.07
C LYS A 120 -11.57 -1.12 -9.00
N HIS A 121 -11.30 -1.56 -7.78
CA HIS A 121 -12.22 -1.37 -6.67
C HIS A 121 -12.39 0.12 -6.30
N ASP A 122 -11.33 0.92 -6.34
CA ASP A 122 -11.44 2.36 -6.14
C ASP A 122 -12.20 3.06 -7.29
N THR A 123 -12.04 2.58 -8.52
CA THR A 123 -12.89 3.00 -9.65
C THR A 123 -14.36 2.68 -9.38
N LEU A 124 -14.67 1.49 -8.85
CA LEU A 124 -16.02 1.09 -8.50
C LEU A 124 -16.63 2.03 -7.44
N LYS A 125 -15.88 2.36 -6.38
CA LYS A 125 -16.30 3.35 -5.37
C LYS A 125 -16.63 4.70 -6.01
N ALA A 126 -15.77 5.19 -6.89
CA ALA A 126 -15.97 6.47 -7.57
C ALA A 126 -17.24 6.46 -8.44
N LEU A 127 -17.51 5.36 -9.14
CA LEU A 127 -18.73 5.20 -9.95
C LEU A 127 -19.99 5.24 -9.07
N PHE A 128 -20.04 4.46 -7.98
CA PHE A 128 -21.20 4.47 -7.10
C PHE A 128 -21.44 5.84 -6.46
N LYS A 129 -20.38 6.56 -6.06
CA LYS A 129 -20.49 7.95 -5.57
C LYS A 129 -20.98 8.94 -6.63
N SER A 130 -20.87 8.60 -7.92
CA SER A 130 -21.29 9.46 -9.03
C SER A 130 -22.72 9.19 -9.50
N VAL A 131 -23.35 8.09 -9.06
CA VAL A 131 -24.76 7.76 -9.38
C VAL A 131 -25.67 8.83 -8.79
N GLU A 132 -26.63 9.34 -9.56
CA GLU A 132 -27.49 10.46 -9.16
C GLU A 132 -28.45 10.11 -8.01
N SER A 133 -28.86 8.84 -7.92
CA SER A 133 -29.77 8.35 -6.90
C SER A 133 -29.08 8.21 -5.53
N GLU A 134 -29.45 9.08 -4.58
CA GLU A 134 -28.98 9.02 -3.19
C GLU A 134 -29.29 7.64 -2.56
N ARG A 135 -30.45 7.06 -2.86
CA ARG A 135 -30.82 5.72 -2.39
C ARG A 135 -29.81 4.68 -2.88
N CYS A 136 -29.38 4.73 -4.15
CA CYS A 136 -28.39 3.79 -4.66
C CYS A 136 -27.02 4.00 -3.98
N GLN A 137 -26.62 5.25 -3.75
CA GLN A 137 -25.39 5.56 -3.02
C GLN A 137 -25.40 4.99 -1.60
N GLN A 138 -26.50 5.21 -0.85
CA GLN A 138 -26.66 4.73 0.52
C GLN A 138 -26.68 3.20 0.60
N MET A 139 -27.38 2.53 -0.32
CA MET A 139 -27.45 1.07 -0.38
C MET A 139 -26.08 0.45 -0.66
N TRP A 140 -25.32 1.01 -1.61
CA TRP A 140 -23.94 0.60 -1.84
C TRP A 140 -23.04 0.88 -0.64
N ALA A 141 -23.14 2.07 -0.05
CA ALA A 141 -22.33 2.48 1.10
C ALA A 141 -22.56 1.55 2.30
N SER A 142 -23.79 1.10 2.54
CA SER A 142 -24.10 0.11 3.57
C SER A 142 -23.35 -1.20 3.34
N LYS A 143 -23.41 -1.76 2.11
CA LYS A 143 -22.69 -2.99 1.76
C LYS A 143 -21.17 -2.83 1.89
N TYR A 144 -20.66 -1.68 1.47
CA TYR A 144 -19.24 -1.35 1.61
C TYR A 144 -18.85 -1.26 3.09
N LEU A 145 -19.66 -0.61 3.92
CA LEU A 145 -19.42 -0.51 5.36
C LEU A 145 -19.34 -1.90 6.01
N ASP A 146 -20.31 -2.78 5.73
CA ASP A 146 -20.32 -4.15 6.25
C ASP A 146 -19.05 -4.91 5.87
N PHE A 147 -18.61 -4.78 4.60
CA PHE A 147 -17.35 -5.34 4.13
C PHE A 147 -16.15 -4.76 4.90
N THR A 148 -16.05 -3.43 5.03
CA THR A 148 -14.91 -2.81 5.73
C THR A 148 -14.82 -3.18 7.21
N LEU A 149 -15.97 -3.38 7.88
CA LEU A 149 -16.01 -3.83 9.28
C LEU A 149 -15.46 -5.25 9.42
N GLN A 150 -15.78 -6.14 8.49
CA GLN A 150 -15.19 -7.48 8.43
C GLN A 150 -13.68 -7.40 8.15
N MET A 151 -13.27 -6.58 7.19
CA MET A 151 -11.86 -6.42 6.82
C MET A 151 -11.00 -5.87 7.94
N ARG A 152 -11.52 -4.93 8.73
CA ARG A 152 -10.82 -4.40 9.89
C ARG A 152 -10.37 -5.50 10.85
N THR A 153 -11.21 -6.49 11.10
CA THR A 153 -10.90 -7.61 11.99
C THR A 153 -9.82 -8.51 11.41
N ILE A 154 -9.93 -8.86 10.12
CA ILE A 154 -8.95 -9.71 9.42
C ILE A 154 -7.59 -9.02 9.36
N LEU A 155 -7.54 -7.77 8.90
CA LEU A 155 -6.31 -7.01 8.75
C LEU A 155 -5.64 -6.75 10.10
N ARG A 156 -6.41 -6.47 11.16
CA ARG A 156 -5.85 -6.30 12.51
C ARG A 156 -5.17 -7.58 13.00
N LYS A 157 -5.84 -8.72 12.90
CA LYS A 157 -5.26 -10.03 13.28
C LYS A 157 -4.01 -10.34 12.48
N SER A 158 -4.02 -10.03 11.18
CA SER A 158 -2.88 -10.22 10.29
C SER A 158 -1.69 -9.34 10.67
N ALA A 159 -1.94 -8.05 10.94
CA ALA A 159 -0.93 -7.09 11.40
C ALA A 159 -0.33 -7.50 12.76
N ASP A 160 -1.15 -7.96 13.71
CA ASP A 160 -0.66 -8.41 15.01
C ASP A 160 0.30 -9.62 14.88
N LYS A 161 -0.01 -10.57 13.98
CA LYS A 161 0.90 -11.68 13.65
C LYS A 161 2.21 -11.16 13.06
N PHE A 162 2.13 -10.22 12.11
CA PHE A 162 3.31 -9.60 11.52
C PHE A 162 4.18 -8.90 12.57
N TYR A 163 3.60 -8.17 13.52
CA TYR A 163 4.37 -7.50 14.57
C TYR A 163 5.15 -8.48 15.46
N ILE A 164 4.57 -9.65 15.76
CA ILE A 164 5.26 -10.71 16.50
C ILE A 164 6.43 -11.25 15.68
N LEU A 165 6.21 -11.53 14.39
CA LEU A 165 7.26 -12.02 13.49
C LEU A 165 8.39 -11.00 13.33
N LEU A 166 8.06 -9.72 13.13
CA LEU A 166 9.05 -8.65 12.99
C LEU A 166 9.88 -8.51 14.27
N THR A 167 9.25 -8.53 15.44
CA THR A 167 9.95 -8.48 16.73
C THR A 167 10.94 -9.64 16.88
N ALA A 168 10.50 -10.86 16.54
CA ALA A 168 11.35 -12.03 16.62
C ALA A 168 12.52 -11.97 15.62
N ALA A 169 12.27 -11.48 14.41
CA ALA A 169 13.30 -11.32 13.38
C ALA A 169 14.35 -10.28 13.79
N VAL A 170 13.94 -9.14 14.33
CA VAL A 170 14.88 -8.11 14.80
C VAL A 170 15.68 -8.59 16.01
N ALA A 171 15.06 -9.34 16.94
CA ALA A 171 15.79 -9.95 18.06
C ALA A 171 16.79 -11.04 17.62
N ALA A 172 16.50 -11.77 16.54
CA ALA A 172 17.44 -12.73 15.97
C ALA A 172 18.58 -12.03 15.22
N TYR A 173 18.27 -10.93 14.53
CA TYR A 173 19.24 -10.08 13.86
C TYR A 173 20.22 -9.46 14.85
N ASP A 174 19.73 -8.85 15.92
CA ASP A 174 20.52 -8.28 17.04
C ASP A 174 21.54 -9.29 17.58
N LYS A 175 21.09 -10.51 17.90
CA LYS A 175 21.97 -11.60 18.38
C LYS A 175 23.01 -12.09 17.37
N SER A 176 22.87 -11.71 16.10
CA SER A 176 23.78 -12.13 15.03
C SER A 176 24.87 -11.09 14.73
N LEU A 177 24.78 -9.91 15.34
CA LEU A 177 25.75 -8.83 15.16
C LEU A 177 27.01 -9.06 16.02
N ASP A 178 28.15 -8.61 15.53
CA ASP A 178 29.34 -8.39 16.36
C ASP A 178 29.39 -6.96 16.93
N GLU A 179 30.37 -6.66 17.79
CA GLU A 179 30.47 -5.35 18.46
C GLU A 179 30.58 -4.16 17.49
N VAL A 180 31.18 -4.36 16.31
CA VAL A 180 31.33 -3.30 15.29
C VAL A 180 30.00 -3.10 14.57
N GLU A 181 29.36 -4.21 14.16
CA GLU A 181 28.04 -4.18 13.51
C GLU A 181 26.97 -3.59 14.45
N GLU A 182 26.98 -3.93 15.75
CA GLU A 182 26.06 -3.35 16.74
C GLU A 182 26.15 -1.81 16.80
N TYR A 183 27.35 -1.26 16.66
CA TYR A 183 27.57 0.19 16.64
C TYR A 183 27.05 0.86 15.36
N GLU A 184 27.13 0.17 14.23
CA GLU A 184 26.62 0.64 12.94
C GLU A 184 25.08 0.57 12.87
N GLU A 185 24.48 -0.39 13.57
CA GLU A 185 23.05 -0.73 13.50
C GLU A 185 22.20 -0.14 14.66
N VAL A 186 22.71 0.89 15.34
CA VAL A 186 22.09 1.53 16.51
C VAL A 186 20.68 2.06 16.23
N ASP A 187 20.39 2.46 14.99
CA ASP A 187 19.07 2.96 14.57
C ASP A 187 18.00 1.87 14.63
N ILE A 188 18.30 0.65 14.13
CA ILE A 188 17.44 -0.53 14.20
C ILE A 188 17.21 -0.93 15.65
N LEU A 189 18.27 -0.98 16.46
CA LEU A 189 18.17 -1.39 17.87
C LEU A 189 17.31 -0.41 18.67
N ARG A 190 17.54 0.90 18.49
CA ARG A 190 16.73 1.94 19.13
C ARG A 190 15.28 1.93 18.67
N TRP A 191 15.04 1.63 17.39
CA TRP A 191 13.69 1.42 16.88
C TRP A 191 13.02 0.22 17.56
N ASN A 192 13.72 -0.89 17.72
CA ASN A 192 13.17 -2.12 18.31
C ASN A 192 12.74 -1.91 19.76
N GLU A 193 13.53 -1.19 20.55
CA GLU A 193 13.16 -0.83 21.93
C GLU A 193 11.84 -0.06 22.00
N ARG A 194 11.60 0.86 21.05
CA ARG A 194 10.33 1.59 20.93
C ARG A 194 9.22 0.65 20.50
N PHE A 195 9.48 -0.19 19.50
CA PHE A 195 8.48 -1.08 18.90
C PHE A 195 7.94 -2.13 19.86
N ILE A 196 8.79 -2.72 20.70
CA ILE A 196 8.40 -3.75 21.67
C ILE A 196 7.54 -3.15 22.79
N LYS A 197 7.84 -1.91 23.22
CA LYS A 197 7.12 -1.22 24.30
C LYS A 197 5.80 -0.60 23.83
N GLU A 198 5.63 -0.38 22.53
CA GLU A 198 4.41 0.20 21.98
C GLU A 198 3.23 -0.77 22.08
N THR A 199 2.09 -0.26 22.53
CA THR A 199 0.85 -1.03 22.71
C THR A 199 -0.31 -0.46 21.88
N ASP A 200 -0.22 0.80 21.47
CA ASP A 200 -1.19 1.39 20.56
C ASP A 200 -0.99 0.85 19.14
N PHE A 201 -2.08 0.34 18.57
CA PHE A 201 -2.06 -0.28 17.25
C PHE A 201 -1.66 0.70 16.14
N SER A 202 -2.20 1.92 16.18
CA SER A 202 -1.93 2.94 15.16
C SER A 202 -0.47 3.38 15.22
N ARG A 203 0.07 3.53 16.44
CA ARG A 203 1.50 3.81 16.65
C ARG A 203 2.39 2.64 16.20
N LYS A 204 2.02 1.38 16.44
CA LYS A 204 2.74 0.23 15.86
C LYS A 204 2.76 0.23 14.32
N GLN A 205 1.66 0.63 13.69
CA GLN A 205 1.62 0.79 12.22
C GLN A 205 2.60 1.87 11.77
N LEU A 206 2.62 3.04 12.43
CA LEU A 206 3.59 4.10 12.13
C LEU A 206 5.03 3.63 12.33
N LEU A 207 5.32 2.91 13.41
CA LEU A 207 6.65 2.34 13.65
C LEU A 207 7.04 1.31 12.58
N THR A 208 6.10 0.57 12.00
CA THR A 208 6.37 -0.31 10.87
C THR A 208 6.79 0.47 9.62
N ILE A 209 6.18 1.64 9.38
CA ILE A 209 6.58 2.54 8.30
C ILE A 209 7.98 3.11 8.58
N GLU A 210 8.23 3.55 9.82
CA GLU A 210 9.54 4.03 10.25
C GLU A 210 10.62 2.96 10.04
N PHE A 211 10.32 1.69 10.37
CA PHE A 211 11.24 0.57 10.17
C PHE A 211 11.66 0.44 8.72
N MET A 212 10.71 0.43 7.77
CA MET A 212 11.06 0.43 6.34
C MET A 212 11.82 1.70 5.93
N GLY A 213 11.60 2.81 6.61
CA GLY A 213 12.39 4.04 6.42
C GLY A 213 13.87 3.90 6.75
N LEU A 214 14.28 2.92 7.56
CA LEU A 214 15.67 2.70 7.92
C LEU A 214 16.50 2.11 6.78
N PHE A 215 15.88 1.45 5.79
CA PHE A 215 16.57 0.67 4.75
C PHE A 215 16.42 1.29 3.34
N PRO A 216 16.89 2.53 3.10
CA PRO A 216 16.63 3.21 1.84
C PRO A 216 17.28 2.51 0.63
N ASP A 217 18.45 1.91 0.79
CA ASP A 217 19.21 1.30 -0.30
C ASP A 217 18.63 -0.05 -0.69
N GLU A 218 18.33 -0.90 0.30
CA GLU A 218 17.72 -2.21 0.11
C GLU A 218 16.30 -2.10 -0.46
N ARG A 219 15.56 -1.05 -0.08
CA ARG A 219 14.21 -0.82 -0.59
C ARG A 219 14.17 -0.53 -2.07
N ASN A 220 15.20 0.10 -2.65
CA ASN A 220 15.23 0.30 -4.10
C ASN A 220 15.24 -1.03 -4.86
N ILE A 221 15.84 -2.07 -4.27
CA ILE A 221 15.85 -3.43 -4.82
C ILE A 221 14.50 -4.11 -4.55
N LEU A 222 14.04 -4.10 -3.30
CA LEU A 222 12.82 -4.82 -2.89
C LEU A 222 11.54 -4.25 -3.52
N GLU A 223 11.48 -2.92 -3.71
CA GLU A 223 10.30 -2.25 -4.27
C GLU A 223 10.27 -2.23 -5.80
N SER A 224 11.29 -2.78 -6.47
CA SER A 224 11.37 -2.80 -7.93
C SER A 224 10.24 -3.63 -8.56
N ASP A 225 9.86 -4.74 -7.91
CA ASP A 225 8.79 -5.64 -8.37
C ASP A 225 7.43 -5.33 -7.74
N CYS A 226 7.43 -4.77 -6.53
CA CYS A 226 6.22 -4.46 -5.79
C CYS A 226 6.42 -3.26 -4.89
N LYS A 227 5.73 -2.15 -5.14
CA LYS A 227 5.75 -1.04 -4.19
C LYS A 227 4.65 -1.23 -3.16
N ILE A 228 5.01 -1.63 -1.94
CA ILE A 228 4.07 -1.65 -0.81
C ILE A 228 3.69 -0.19 -0.51
N GLN A 229 2.49 0.21 -0.96
CA GLN A 229 1.95 1.50 -0.60
C GLN A 229 1.31 1.42 0.79
N TYR A 230 1.95 2.09 1.75
CA TYR A 230 1.33 2.40 3.04
C TYR A 230 0.19 3.40 2.85
N THR A 231 -0.94 2.94 2.33
CA THR A 231 -2.19 3.66 2.50
C THR A 231 -2.69 3.36 3.90
N ASN A 232 -3.09 4.36 4.68
CA ASN A 232 -3.89 4.11 5.88
C ASN A 232 -5.04 3.18 5.45
N PHE A 233 -5.04 1.95 5.97
CA PHE A 233 -6.03 0.93 5.62
C PHE A 233 -7.33 1.21 6.38
N LEU A 234 -7.95 2.36 6.10
CA LEU A 234 -9.31 2.75 6.49
C LEU A 234 -9.91 3.68 5.43
#